data_AF-A0A1Y0EG70-F1
#
_entry.id   AF-A0A1Y0EG70-F1
#
_cell.length_a   1.000
_cell.length_b   1.000
_cell.length_c   1.000
_cell.angle_alpha   90.00
_cell.angle_beta   90.00
_cell.angle_gamma   90.00
#
_symmetry.space_group_name_H-M   'P 1'
#
loop_
_entity.id
_entity.type
_entity.pdbx_description
1 polymer ?
#
loop_
_entity_poly.entity_id
_entity_poly.type
_entity_poly.pdbx_seq_one_letter_code
_entity_poly.pdbx_strand_id
1 'polypeptide(L)'
;MMAKPLLTLIALLLAAPVAAQQSFAPPQGCTGKLTVQHRNCVLVNVWTCAADPAGHQWLALIGQNGLFSVQRVDDQFQWLESYKLNGTEILQLPAPDPASLDELFATQLDTWDFTLDTDAGTERHVGFDMLTGETIVIDGETLLVTEFQGRTTDADGNEIYAGSGRQYVSENHRLFFLGEGWEDATPDQIMDSSPVEFIYPGEAGFFADQPRYECNVIESGFRP
;
A
#
# COMPACT_ATOMS: atom_id res chain seq x y z
N MET A 1 13.00 -76.31 0.17
CA MET A 1 13.43 -75.34 1.21
C MET A 1 14.25 -74.25 0.55
N MET A 2 13.69 -73.05 0.40
CA MET A 2 14.44 -71.81 0.15
C MET A 2 13.46 -70.67 0.43
N ALA A 3 13.61 -70.02 1.58
CA ALA A 3 12.80 -68.88 2.00
C ALA A 3 13.40 -67.60 1.38
N LYS A 4 12.56 -66.79 0.73
CA LYS A 4 12.89 -65.41 0.35
C LYS A 4 12.46 -64.47 1.47
N PRO A 5 13.31 -63.56 1.97
CA PRO A 5 12.87 -62.52 2.86
C PRO A 5 12.20 -61.41 2.04
N LEU A 6 10.97 -61.08 2.40
CA LEU A 6 10.26 -59.91 1.89
C LEU A 6 10.69 -58.72 2.77
N LEU A 7 11.50 -57.82 2.23
CA LEU A 7 11.77 -56.52 2.87
C LEU A 7 10.56 -55.61 2.64
N THR A 8 9.79 -55.36 3.69
CA THR A 8 8.73 -54.36 3.71
C THR A 8 9.37 -52.97 3.89
N LEU A 9 9.35 -52.16 2.84
CA LEU A 9 9.79 -50.76 2.89
C LEU A 9 8.62 -49.91 3.41
N ILE A 10 8.69 -49.47 4.67
CA ILE A 10 7.73 -48.49 5.23
C ILE A 10 8.21 -47.11 4.79
N ALA A 11 7.49 -46.49 3.87
CA ALA A 11 7.67 -45.08 3.52
C ALA A 11 6.98 -44.21 4.58
N LEU A 12 7.75 -43.61 5.49
CA LEU A 12 7.28 -42.47 6.29
C LEU A 12 7.20 -41.25 5.37
N LEU A 13 6.01 -40.97 4.86
CA LEU A 13 5.66 -39.64 4.32
C LEU A 13 5.48 -38.71 5.52
N LEU A 14 6.57 -38.09 5.98
CA LEU A 14 6.50 -36.90 6.81
C LEU A 14 5.95 -35.78 5.93
N ALA A 15 4.64 -35.52 6.02
CA ALA A 15 4.06 -34.27 5.56
C ALA A 15 4.60 -33.15 6.45
N ALA A 16 5.73 -32.56 6.06
CA ALA A 16 6.14 -31.29 6.63
C ALA A 16 5.06 -30.26 6.26
N PRO A 17 4.55 -29.46 7.21
CA PRO A 17 3.73 -28.33 6.84
C PRO A 17 4.58 -27.46 5.92
N VAL A 18 4.08 -27.17 4.73
CA VAL A 18 4.61 -26.10 3.90
C VAL A 18 4.36 -24.85 4.72
N ALA A 19 5.34 -24.43 5.52
CA ALA A 19 5.31 -23.11 6.11
C ALA A 19 5.15 -22.15 4.93
N ALA A 20 4.05 -21.39 4.90
CA ALA A 20 3.93 -20.24 4.02
C ALA A 20 5.17 -19.39 4.28
N GLN A 21 6.14 -19.47 3.38
CA GLN A 21 7.46 -18.90 3.61
C GLN A 21 7.32 -17.39 3.41
N GLN A 22 7.20 -16.67 4.52
CA GLN A 22 7.37 -15.21 4.53
C GLN A 22 8.77 -14.92 3.97
N SER A 23 8.83 -14.22 2.84
CA SER A 23 10.09 -13.81 2.22
C SER A 23 10.47 -12.37 2.59
N PHE A 24 9.49 -11.58 3.03
CA PHE A 24 9.68 -10.33 3.75
C PHE A 24 9.35 -10.56 5.23
N ALA A 25 10.08 -9.91 6.15
CA ALA A 25 9.80 -10.02 7.58
C ALA A 25 9.64 -8.61 8.17
N PRO A 26 8.58 -8.38 8.99
CA PRO A 26 8.48 -7.13 9.71
C PRO A 26 9.63 -7.03 10.73
N PRO A 27 10.02 -5.82 11.16
CA PRO A 27 11.07 -5.64 12.16
C PRO A 27 10.75 -6.36 13.48
N GLN A 28 11.78 -6.62 14.29
CA GLN A 28 11.60 -7.22 15.60
C GLN A 28 10.64 -6.38 16.47
N GLY A 29 9.65 -7.01 17.08
CA GLY A 29 8.62 -6.33 17.87
C GLY A 29 7.41 -5.84 17.06
N CYS A 30 7.41 -6.12 15.75
CA CYS A 30 6.32 -5.80 14.85
C CYS A 30 5.56 -7.06 14.40
N THR A 31 4.28 -6.88 14.06
CA THR A 31 3.37 -7.94 13.62
C THR A 31 2.75 -7.55 12.29
N GLY A 32 2.94 -8.39 11.27
CA GLY A 32 2.29 -8.25 9.98
C GLY A 32 0.77 -8.39 10.08
N LYS A 33 0.05 -7.55 9.35
CA LYS A 33 -1.42 -7.51 9.34
C LYS A 33 -2.02 -7.90 8.00
N LEU A 34 -1.42 -7.44 6.90
CA LEU A 34 -2.01 -7.53 5.58
C LEU A 34 -0.90 -7.49 4.52
N THR A 35 -1.09 -8.24 3.43
CA THR A 35 -0.36 -8.07 2.18
C THR A 35 -1.37 -7.78 1.08
N VAL A 36 -1.18 -6.72 0.31
CA VAL A 36 -2.04 -6.38 -0.82
C VAL A 36 -1.21 -6.46 -2.10
N GLN A 37 -1.68 -7.28 -3.05
CA GLN A 37 -1.16 -7.26 -4.41
C GLN A 37 -1.94 -6.24 -5.21
N HIS A 38 -1.23 -5.38 -5.91
CA HIS A 38 -1.80 -4.36 -6.78
C HIS A 38 -1.46 -4.64 -8.24
N ARG A 39 -2.22 -4.00 -9.12
CA ARG A 39 -1.84 -3.80 -10.51
C ARG A 39 -0.53 -3.03 -10.62
N ASN A 40 0.00 -2.94 -11.85
CA ASN A 40 1.23 -2.21 -12.17
C ASN A 40 2.45 -2.62 -11.33
N CYS A 41 2.56 -3.91 -11.01
CA CYS A 41 3.69 -4.49 -10.30
C CYS A 41 3.99 -3.87 -8.93
N VAL A 42 2.95 -3.58 -8.16
CA VAL A 42 3.09 -3.09 -6.79
C VAL A 42 2.58 -4.13 -5.80
N LEU A 43 3.31 -4.31 -4.71
CA LEU A 43 2.92 -5.08 -3.55
C LEU A 43 3.07 -4.20 -2.31
N VAL A 44 2.07 -4.24 -1.43
CA VAL A 44 2.11 -3.51 -0.15
C VAL A 44 2.02 -4.49 1.01
N ASN A 45 3.05 -4.53 1.85
CA ASN A 45 2.98 -5.24 3.14
C ASN A 45 2.69 -4.24 4.25
N VAL A 46 1.73 -4.56 5.12
CA VAL A 46 1.31 -3.72 6.24
C VAL A 46 1.62 -4.41 7.56
N TRP A 47 2.23 -3.70 8.51
CA TRP A 47 2.44 -4.18 9.87
C TRP A 47 2.21 -3.08 10.91
N THR A 48 2.18 -3.50 12.17
CA THR A 48 2.14 -2.62 13.35
C THR A 48 3.26 -3.01 14.29
N CYS A 49 3.76 -2.09 15.10
CA CYS A 49 4.82 -2.36 16.07
C CYS A 49 4.35 -2.06 17.49
N ALA A 50 4.70 -2.93 18.44
CA ALA A 50 4.26 -2.79 19.84
C ALA A 50 4.83 -1.54 20.54
N ALA A 51 5.90 -0.95 19.98
CA ALA A 51 6.53 0.26 20.50
C ALA A 51 5.90 1.56 19.96
N ASP A 52 5.10 1.48 18.89
CA ASP A 52 4.46 2.64 18.28
C ASP A 52 3.15 3.00 19.00
N PRO A 53 2.70 4.26 18.92
CA PRO A 53 1.39 4.61 19.46
C PRO A 53 0.27 3.81 18.78
N ALA A 54 -0.82 3.61 19.51
CA ALA A 54 -1.96 2.84 19.01
C ALA A 54 -2.50 3.47 17.71
N GLY A 55 -2.83 2.62 16.74
CA GLY A 55 -3.34 3.06 15.44
C GLY A 55 -2.26 3.33 14.38
N HIS A 56 -0.99 3.48 14.78
CA HIS A 56 0.09 3.65 13.82
C HIS A 56 0.36 2.35 13.06
N GLN A 57 0.56 2.49 11.75
CA GLN A 57 0.81 1.38 10.84
C GLN A 57 1.99 1.69 9.95
N TRP A 58 2.67 0.65 9.51
CA TRP A 58 3.76 0.74 8.56
C TRP A 58 3.40 0.03 7.27
N LEU A 59 3.81 0.61 6.14
CA LEU A 59 3.58 0.10 4.80
C LEU A 59 4.94 -0.03 4.10
N ALA A 60 5.26 -1.23 3.60
CA ALA A 60 6.35 -1.44 2.67
C ALA A 60 5.79 -1.58 1.26
N LEU A 61 6.17 -0.67 0.37
CA LEU A 61 5.82 -0.73 -1.04
C LEU A 61 6.99 -1.36 -1.81
N ILE A 62 6.69 -2.46 -2.48
CA ILE A 62 7.65 -3.34 -3.14
C ILE A 62 7.27 -3.44 -4.61
N GLY A 63 8.25 -3.14 -5.48
CA GLY A 63 8.12 -3.25 -6.93
C GLY A 63 8.95 -4.42 -7.48
N GLN A 64 9.04 -4.52 -8.81
CA GLN A 64 9.84 -5.54 -9.48
C GLN A 64 11.31 -5.57 -9.02
N ASN A 65 11.87 -4.39 -8.72
CA ASN A 65 13.26 -4.24 -8.29
C ASN A 65 13.44 -4.34 -6.76
N GLY A 66 12.40 -4.76 -6.04
CA GLY A 66 12.37 -4.85 -4.59
C GLY A 66 11.75 -3.62 -3.91
N LEU A 67 12.08 -3.46 -2.64
CA LEU A 67 11.55 -2.40 -1.78
C LEU A 67 11.96 -1.01 -2.31
N PHE A 68 10.97 -0.14 -2.55
CA PHE A 68 11.22 1.23 -3.00
C PHE A 68 10.72 2.30 -2.03
N SER A 69 9.81 1.94 -1.11
CA SER A 69 9.34 2.84 -0.06
C SER A 69 8.93 2.09 1.20
N VAL A 70 9.23 2.66 2.36
CA VAL A 70 8.65 2.30 3.66
C VAL A 70 8.04 3.53 4.28
N GLN A 71 6.79 3.45 4.71
CA GLN A 71 6.01 4.60 5.19
C GLN A 71 5.39 4.26 6.54
N ARG A 72 5.30 5.23 7.44
CA ARG A 72 4.50 5.12 8.67
C ARG A 72 3.35 6.13 8.61
N VAL A 73 2.16 5.62 8.90
CA VAL A 73 0.92 6.40 8.99
C VAL A 73 0.31 6.27 10.39
N ASP A 74 -0.50 7.23 10.81
CA ASP A 74 -1.35 7.09 12.00
C ASP A 74 -2.71 6.48 11.67
N ASP A 75 -3.63 6.48 12.64
CA ASP A 75 -5.00 5.98 12.46
C ASP A 75 -5.90 6.87 11.61
N GLN A 76 -5.51 8.12 11.35
CA GLN A 76 -6.20 9.03 10.44
C GLN A 76 -5.61 9.02 9.04
N PHE A 77 -4.61 8.15 8.80
CA PHE A 77 -3.87 8.04 7.55
C PHE A 77 -3.00 9.28 7.22
N GLN A 78 -2.53 10.01 8.24
CA GLN A 78 -1.50 11.03 8.05
C GLN A 78 -0.15 10.37 7.77
N TRP A 79 0.58 10.86 6.77
CA TRP A 79 1.87 10.30 6.34
C TRP A 79 3.01 10.84 7.21
N LEU A 80 3.17 10.27 8.39
CA LEU A 80 4.09 10.78 9.41
C LEU A 80 5.56 10.80 8.97
N GLU A 81 5.99 9.72 8.32
CA GLU A 81 7.35 9.58 7.80
C GLU A 81 7.38 8.60 6.63
N SER A 82 8.23 8.91 5.64
CA SER A 82 8.48 8.04 4.49
C SER A 82 9.96 7.94 4.21
N TYR A 83 10.44 6.72 4.02
CA TYR A 83 11.79 6.40 3.58
C TYR A 83 11.71 5.88 2.16
N LYS A 84 12.24 6.65 1.21
CA LYS A 84 12.20 6.36 -0.23
C LYS A 84 13.61 6.34 -0.80
N LEU A 85 13.77 5.80 -2.01
CA LEU A 85 15.08 5.79 -2.69
C LEU A 85 15.62 7.20 -3.00
N ASN A 86 14.73 8.18 -3.15
CA ASN A 86 15.07 9.57 -3.46
C ASN A 86 15.22 10.46 -2.21
N GLY A 87 14.94 9.96 -1.01
CA GLY A 87 15.10 10.73 0.22
C GLY A 87 14.16 10.31 1.34
N THR A 88 14.29 10.99 2.47
CA THR A 88 13.36 10.88 3.60
C THR A 88 12.39 12.04 3.60
N GLU A 89 11.14 11.78 3.94
CA GLU A 89 10.09 12.78 4.13
C GLU A 89 9.54 12.65 5.54
N ILE A 90 9.33 13.78 6.23
CA ILE A 90 8.78 13.82 7.59
C ILE A 90 7.65 14.85 7.64
N LEU A 91 6.50 14.48 8.20
CA LEU A 91 5.38 15.38 8.38
C LEU A 91 5.67 16.44 9.46
N GLN A 92 5.45 17.71 9.11
CA GLN A 92 5.43 18.79 10.10
C GLN A 92 4.14 18.73 10.90
N LEU A 93 4.28 18.56 12.22
CA LEU A 93 3.16 18.48 13.16
C LEU A 93 3.10 19.68 14.11
N PRO A 94 1.89 20.18 14.43
CA PRO A 94 0.60 19.81 13.82
C PRO A 94 0.48 20.37 12.39
N ALA A 95 -0.17 19.62 11.50
CA ALA A 95 -0.55 20.12 10.19
C ALA A 95 -1.66 21.19 10.30
N PRO A 96 -1.69 22.22 9.43
CA PRO A 96 -2.79 23.18 9.36
C PRO A 96 -4.16 22.53 9.18
N ASP A 97 -4.26 21.54 8.29
CA ASP A 97 -5.44 20.71 8.06
C ASP A 97 -4.97 19.25 7.85
N PRO A 98 -4.93 18.43 8.91
CA PRO A 98 -4.45 17.05 8.83
C PRO A 98 -5.46 16.16 8.09
N ALA A 99 -4.96 15.22 7.28
CA ALA A 99 -5.82 14.18 6.71
C ALA A 99 -6.61 13.45 7.80
N SER A 100 -7.88 13.16 7.52
CA SER A 100 -8.84 12.68 8.51
C SER A 100 -9.82 11.67 7.90
N LEU A 101 -9.51 10.38 8.10
CA LEU A 101 -10.45 9.30 7.78
C LEU A 101 -11.78 9.44 8.54
N ASP A 102 -11.74 9.92 9.79
CA ASP A 102 -12.97 10.11 10.56
C ASP A 102 -13.85 11.21 9.96
N GLU A 103 -13.26 12.29 9.44
CA GLU A 103 -14.01 13.32 8.71
C GLU A 103 -14.54 12.76 7.38
N LEU A 104 -13.69 12.11 6.58
CA LEU A 104 -14.08 11.49 5.32
C LEU A 104 -15.31 10.58 5.47
N PHE A 105 -15.32 9.69 6.48
CA PHE A 105 -16.44 8.77 6.70
C PHE A 105 -17.68 9.46 7.24
N ALA A 106 -17.53 10.53 8.03
CA ALA A 106 -18.65 11.25 8.62
C ALA A 106 -19.34 12.21 7.64
N THR A 107 -18.57 12.86 6.77
CA THR A 107 -19.05 13.96 5.92
C THR A 107 -19.01 13.62 4.42
N GLN A 108 -18.38 12.50 4.05
CA GLN A 108 -18.05 12.10 2.68
C GLN A 108 -16.96 12.95 2.02
N LEU A 109 -16.30 13.85 2.75
CA LEU A 109 -15.26 14.75 2.24
C LEU A 109 -14.22 15.02 3.33
N ASP A 110 -12.95 14.83 3.00
CA ASP A 110 -11.81 15.25 3.82
C ASP A 110 -10.97 16.24 3.00
N THR A 111 -10.73 17.45 3.53
CA THR A 111 -9.74 18.36 2.96
C THR A 111 -8.45 18.25 3.75
N TRP A 112 -7.33 18.56 3.11
CA TRP A 112 -6.05 18.52 3.78
C TRP A 112 -5.09 19.59 3.26
N ASP A 113 -4.26 20.07 4.18
CA ASP A 113 -3.22 21.08 4.02
C ASP A 113 -2.11 20.78 5.01
N PHE A 114 -1.05 20.14 4.52
CA PHE A 114 0.09 19.72 5.33
C PHE A 114 1.41 20.01 4.64
N THR A 115 2.50 19.95 5.42
CA THR A 115 3.86 20.21 4.93
C THR A 115 4.76 19.05 5.30
N LEU A 116 5.55 18.58 4.34
CA LEU A 116 6.61 17.60 4.53
C LEU A 116 7.97 18.29 4.52
N ASP A 117 8.84 17.92 5.46
CA ASP A 117 10.27 18.18 5.38
C ASP A 117 10.92 17.09 4.51
N THR A 118 11.56 17.48 3.42
CA THR A 118 12.29 16.58 2.51
C THR A 118 13.76 16.95 2.42
N ASP A 119 14.57 16.09 1.82
CA ASP A 119 15.99 16.38 1.56
C ASP A 119 16.20 17.57 0.60
N ALA A 120 15.20 17.92 -0.22
CA ALA A 120 15.24 19.01 -1.19
C ALA A 120 14.66 20.34 -0.67
N GLY A 121 13.98 20.33 0.48
CA GLY A 121 13.28 21.48 1.03
C GLY A 121 11.91 21.08 1.59
N THR A 122 11.10 22.06 1.94
CA THR A 122 9.72 21.80 2.37
C THR A 122 8.79 21.69 1.18
N GLU A 123 7.87 20.73 1.24
CA GLU A 123 6.81 20.54 0.26
C GLU A 123 5.46 20.70 0.94
N ARG A 124 4.62 21.61 0.45
CA ARG A 124 3.25 21.80 0.94
C ARG A 124 2.27 21.09 0.03
N HIS A 125 1.43 20.25 0.62
CA HIS A 125 0.41 19.47 -0.05
C HIS A 125 -0.96 20.00 0.34
N VAL A 126 -1.78 20.33 -0.66
CA VAL A 126 -3.15 20.81 -0.46
C VAL A 126 -4.09 20.05 -1.39
N GLY A 127 -5.23 19.60 -0.87
CA GLY A 127 -6.16 18.80 -1.64
C GLY A 127 -7.37 18.33 -0.86
N PHE A 128 -8.04 17.31 -1.41
CA PHE A 128 -9.16 16.65 -0.78
C PHE A 128 -9.32 15.21 -1.26
N ASP A 129 -10.01 14.43 -0.43
CA ASP A 129 -10.56 13.11 -0.73
C ASP A 129 -12.08 13.15 -0.56
N MET A 130 -12.82 12.57 -1.50
CA MET A 130 -14.28 12.56 -1.50
C MET A 130 -14.81 11.16 -1.76
N LEU A 131 -15.73 10.67 -0.93
CA LEU A 131 -16.43 9.41 -1.20
C LEU A 131 -17.42 9.59 -2.35
N THR A 132 -17.41 8.69 -3.32
CA THR A 132 -18.37 8.73 -4.45
C THR A 132 -19.77 8.22 -4.05
N GLY A 133 -19.87 7.58 -2.88
CA GLY A 133 -21.05 6.86 -2.43
C GLY A 133 -21.15 5.43 -2.99
N GLU A 134 -20.20 5.01 -3.82
CA GLU A 134 -20.11 3.66 -4.34
C GLU A 134 -19.22 2.77 -3.48
N THR A 135 -19.50 1.47 -3.51
CA THR A 135 -18.69 0.44 -2.87
C THR A 135 -18.30 -0.62 -3.89
N ILE A 136 -17.11 -1.18 -3.76
CA ILE A 136 -16.64 -2.30 -4.59
C ILE A 136 -16.20 -3.45 -3.70
N VAL A 137 -16.31 -4.68 -4.20
CA VAL A 137 -15.77 -5.87 -3.54
C VAL A 137 -14.58 -6.39 -4.35
N ILE A 138 -13.40 -6.41 -3.74
CA ILE A 138 -12.16 -6.93 -4.34
C ILE A 138 -11.63 -8.02 -3.42
N ASP A 139 -11.53 -9.25 -3.92
CA ASP A 139 -11.05 -10.41 -3.16
C ASP A 139 -11.77 -10.62 -1.80
N GLY A 140 -13.08 -10.32 -1.78
CA GLY A 140 -13.90 -10.42 -0.57
C GLY A 140 -13.87 -9.18 0.35
N GLU A 141 -12.94 -8.25 0.15
CA GLU A 141 -12.89 -6.98 0.87
C GLU A 141 -13.87 -5.97 0.27
N THR A 142 -14.75 -5.42 1.11
CA THR A 142 -15.62 -4.31 0.71
C THR A 142 -14.89 -2.99 0.93
N LEU A 143 -14.72 -2.21 -0.12
CA LEU A 143 -14.01 -0.93 -0.12
C LEU A 143 -14.95 0.18 -0.58
N LEU A 144 -14.80 1.36 0.03
CA LEU A 144 -15.47 2.58 -0.42
C LEU A 144 -14.64 3.20 -1.55
N VAL A 145 -15.31 3.67 -2.61
CA VAL A 145 -14.65 4.32 -3.74
C VAL A 145 -14.51 5.81 -3.45
N THR A 146 -13.30 6.35 -3.67
CA THR A 146 -12.99 7.77 -3.49
C THR A 146 -12.57 8.42 -4.80
N GLU A 147 -12.74 9.72 -4.89
CA GLU A 147 -12.08 10.61 -5.83
C GLU A 147 -11.20 11.58 -5.03
N PHE A 148 -10.01 11.89 -5.54
CA PHE A 148 -9.11 12.86 -4.93
C PHE A 148 -8.63 13.88 -5.94
N GLN A 149 -8.25 15.06 -5.44
CA GLN A 149 -7.45 16.03 -6.16
C GLN A 149 -6.43 16.65 -5.21
N GLY A 150 -5.20 16.81 -5.69
CA GLY A 150 -4.11 17.35 -4.88
C GLY A 150 -3.14 18.20 -5.69
N ARG A 151 -2.49 19.12 -5.00
CA ARG A 151 -1.36 19.91 -5.50
C ARG A 151 -0.23 19.90 -4.49
N THR A 152 1.01 19.92 -4.98
CA THR A 152 2.22 20.07 -4.19
C THR A 152 2.99 21.30 -4.65
N THR A 153 3.40 22.13 -3.70
CA THR A 153 4.28 23.27 -3.95
C THR A 153 5.57 23.18 -3.15
N ASP A 154 6.69 23.57 -3.75
CA ASP A 154 7.98 23.67 -3.07
C ASP A 154 8.07 24.89 -2.13
N ALA A 155 9.21 25.04 -1.45
CA ALA A 155 9.46 26.14 -0.52
C ALA A 155 9.47 27.54 -1.15
N ASP A 156 9.72 27.65 -2.46
CA ASP A 156 9.68 28.90 -3.21
C ASP A 156 8.26 29.21 -3.73
N GLY A 157 7.31 28.27 -3.52
CA GLY A 157 5.92 28.38 -3.95
C GLY A 157 5.69 27.93 -5.39
N ASN A 158 6.68 27.29 -6.03
CA ASN A 158 6.48 26.70 -7.35
C ASN A 158 5.66 25.41 -7.23
N GLU A 159 4.74 25.20 -8.15
CA GLU A 159 4.00 23.95 -8.26
C GLU A 159 4.90 22.87 -8.88
N ILE A 160 5.06 21.75 -8.16
CA ILE A 160 5.87 20.62 -8.61
C ILE A 160 5.04 19.38 -8.92
N TYR A 161 3.78 19.36 -8.47
CA TYR A 161 2.80 18.32 -8.81
C TYR A 161 1.38 18.87 -8.70
N ALA A 162 0.52 18.46 -9.62
CA ALA A 162 -0.93 18.59 -9.52
C ALA A 162 -1.58 17.41 -10.24
N GLY A 163 -2.57 16.79 -9.61
CA GLY A 163 -3.21 15.62 -10.17
C GLY A 163 -4.50 15.25 -9.47
N SER A 164 -5.19 14.31 -10.10
CA SER A 164 -6.45 13.77 -9.62
C SER A 164 -6.47 12.26 -9.80
N GLY A 165 -7.40 11.60 -9.12
CA GLY A 165 -7.53 10.16 -9.28
C GLY A 165 -8.66 9.57 -8.47
N ARG A 166 -8.66 8.24 -8.44
CA ARG A 166 -9.60 7.40 -7.70
C ARG A 166 -8.84 6.40 -6.86
N GLN A 167 -9.20 6.29 -5.60
CA GLN A 167 -8.63 5.33 -4.68
C GLN A 167 -9.74 4.54 -4.00
N TYR A 168 -9.33 3.55 -3.20
CA TYR A 168 -10.25 2.73 -2.42
C TYR A 168 -9.89 2.85 -0.96
N VAL A 169 -10.86 3.12 -0.10
CA VAL A 169 -10.61 3.26 1.33
C VAL A 169 -11.34 2.15 2.10
N SER A 170 -10.67 1.58 3.10
CA SER A 170 -11.24 0.56 3.98
C SER A 170 -11.42 1.09 5.39
N GLU A 171 -12.66 1.10 5.88
CA GLU A 171 -12.97 1.39 7.28
C GLU A 171 -12.34 0.37 8.23
N ASN A 172 -12.28 -0.91 7.82
CA ASN A 172 -11.74 -2.00 8.63
C ASN A 172 -10.22 -1.87 8.84
N HIS A 173 -9.49 -1.57 7.76
CA HIS A 173 -8.03 -1.44 7.82
C HIS A 173 -7.56 -0.03 8.21
N ARG A 174 -8.44 0.97 8.07
CA ARG A 174 -8.12 2.41 8.17
C ARG A 174 -6.95 2.79 7.27
N LEU A 175 -7.04 2.38 6.00
CA LEU A 175 -6.04 2.63 4.96
C LEU A 175 -6.73 3.00 3.65
N PHE A 176 -6.07 3.86 2.88
CA PHE A 176 -6.30 3.94 1.44
C PHE A 176 -5.46 2.87 0.72
N PHE A 177 -6.06 2.30 -0.31
CA PHE A 177 -5.42 1.44 -1.29
C PHE A 177 -5.34 2.19 -2.62
N LEU A 178 -4.23 1.98 -3.33
CA LEU A 178 -3.97 2.57 -4.63
C LEU A 178 -5.12 2.32 -5.61
N GLY A 179 -5.24 3.16 -6.63
CA GLY A 179 -6.23 3.03 -7.69
C GLY A 179 -5.77 3.71 -8.97
N GLU A 180 -6.66 4.47 -9.59
CA GLU A 180 -6.36 5.24 -10.79
C GLU A 180 -5.81 6.62 -10.42
N GLY A 181 -4.85 7.14 -11.19
CA GLY A 181 -4.36 8.51 -11.04
C GLY A 181 -3.81 9.07 -12.33
N TRP A 182 -3.91 10.39 -12.49
CA TRP A 182 -3.38 11.14 -13.62
C TRP A 182 -2.91 12.54 -13.18
N GLU A 183 -1.93 13.08 -13.87
CA GLU A 183 -1.48 14.45 -13.67
C GLU A 183 -2.36 15.44 -14.45
N ASP A 184 -2.57 16.62 -13.90
CA ASP A 184 -3.34 17.68 -14.55
C ASP A 184 -2.69 18.12 -15.88
N ALA A 185 -1.36 17.97 -16.00
CA ALA A 185 -0.61 18.25 -17.22
C ALA A 185 -0.84 17.20 -18.33
N THR A 186 -1.22 15.98 -17.98
CA THR A 186 -1.40 14.84 -18.89
C THR A 186 -2.63 14.00 -18.52
N PRO A 187 -3.85 14.58 -18.52
CA PRO A 187 -5.03 13.95 -17.94
C PRO A 187 -5.49 12.68 -18.68
N ASP A 188 -5.07 12.50 -19.93
CA ASP A 188 -5.36 11.29 -20.71
C ASP A 188 -4.40 10.11 -20.39
N GLN A 189 -3.35 10.35 -19.60
CA GLN A 189 -2.39 9.34 -19.16
C GLN A 189 -2.76 8.82 -17.77
N ILE A 190 -3.70 7.88 -17.75
CA ILE A 190 -4.19 7.25 -16.53
C ILE A 190 -3.30 6.07 -16.17
N MET A 191 -2.76 6.07 -14.95
CA MET A 191 -2.10 4.94 -14.34
C MET A 191 -3.06 4.24 -13.39
N ASP A 192 -3.26 2.93 -13.55
CA ASP A 192 -4.10 2.11 -12.67
C ASP A 192 -3.25 1.15 -11.83
N SER A 193 -3.23 1.37 -10.52
CA SER A 193 -2.58 0.50 -9.53
C SER A 193 -3.59 -0.09 -8.54
N SER A 194 -4.85 -0.31 -8.97
CA SER A 194 -5.91 -0.87 -8.14
C SER A 194 -5.49 -2.18 -7.44
N PRO A 195 -5.96 -2.44 -6.20
CA PRO A 195 -5.71 -3.71 -5.53
C PRO A 195 -6.36 -4.86 -6.30
N VAL A 196 -5.77 -6.04 -6.20
CA VAL A 196 -6.19 -7.26 -6.90
C VAL A 196 -6.44 -8.40 -5.92
N GLU A 197 -5.62 -8.53 -4.87
CA GLU A 197 -5.66 -9.63 -3.91
C GLU A 197 -5.29 -9.12 -2.52
N PHE A 198 -6.02 -9.55 -1.50
CA PHE A 198 -5.81 -9.24 -0.09
C PHE A 198 -5.44 -10.52 0.65
N ILE A 199 -4.23 -10.57 1.19
CA ILE A 199 -3.65 -11.78 1.78
C ILE A 199 -3.41 -11.56 3.26
N TYR A 200 -3.97 -12.45 4.08
CA TYR A 200 -3.99 -12.39 5.53
C TYR A 200 -3.05 -13.38 6.21
N PRO A 201 -2.77 -13.19 7.52
CA PRO A 201 -1.94 -14.12 8.28
C PRO A 201 -2.42 -15.58 8.16
N GLY A 202 -1.51 -16.45 7.73
CA GLY A 202 -1.77 -17.88 7.52
C GLY A 202 -2.10 -18.27 6.08
N GLU A 203 -2.32 -17.29 5.19
CA GLU A 203 -2.55 -17.52 3.77
C GLU A 203 -1.25 -17.55 2.96
N ALA A 204 -1.31 -18.20 1.79
CA ALA A 204 -0.14 -18.31 0.92
C ALA A 204 0.17 -16.96 0.26
N GLY A 205 1.44 -16.52 0.36
CA GLY A 205 1.87 -15.21 -0.15
C GLY A 205 1.77 -14.08 0.87
N PHE A 206 1.30 -14.36 2.09
CA PHE A 206 1.35 -13.41 3.19
C PHE A 206 2.80 -13.01 3.47
N PHE A 207 3.08 -11.70 3.48
CA PHE A 207 4.42 -11.14 3.64
C PHE A 207 5.41 -11.61 2.57
N ALA A 208 4.94 -11.71 1.32
CA ALA A 208 5.80 -11.87 0.16
C ALA A 208 6.67 -10.62 -0.09
N ASP A 209 7.78 -10.81 -0.76
CA ASP A 209 8.77 -9.78 -1.13
C ASP A 209 8.78 -9.48 -2.63
N GLN A 210 7.79 -9.99 -3.38
CA GLN A 210 7.69 -9.82 -4.83
C GLN A 210 6.23 -9.59 -5.25
N PRO A 211 5.94 -8.51 -6.01
CA PRO A 211 4.67 -8.36 -6.69
C PRO A 211 4.49 -9.43 -7.78
N ARG A 212 3.25 -9.81 -8.04
CA ARG A 212 2.91 -10.90 -8.97
C ARG A 212 2.08 -10.46 -10.18
N TYR A 213 1.38 -9.33 -10.07
CA TYR A 213 0.47 -8.84 -11.11
C TYR A 213 1.15 -7.76 -11.94
N GLU A 214 1.05 -7.90 -13.27
CA GLU A 214 1.50 -6.91 -14.26
C GLU A 214 3.01 -6.54 -14.25
N CYS A 215 3.86 -7.34 -13.58
CA CYS A 215 5.32 -7.11 -13.50
C CYS A 215 6.13 -7.24 -14.77
N ASN A 216 5.51 -7.58 -15.90
CA ASN A 216 6.19 -7.74 -17.18
C ASN A 216 5.35 -7.19 -18.34
N VAL A 217 4.46 -6.23 -18.05
CA VAL A 217 3.71 -5.56 -19.10
C VAL A 217 4.65 -4.54 -19.73
N ILE A 218 5.23 -4.89 -20.88
CA ILE A 218 5.70 -3.87 -21.81
C ILE A 218 4.42 -3.20 -22.31
N GLU A 219 4.09 -2.03 -21.80
CA GLU A 219 3.04 -1.19 -22.36
C GLU A 219 3.46 -0.76 -23.77
N SER A 220 3.23 -1.63 -24.75
CA SER A 220 3.18 -1.21 -26.14
C SER A 220 1.89 -0.43 -26.32
N GLY A 221 1.91 0.85 -25.93
CA GLY A 221 0.89 1.82 -26.26
C GLY A 221 0.83 2.03 -27.76
N PHE A 222 0.16 1.13 -28.48
CA PHE A 222 -0.35 1.38 -29.81
C PHE A 222 -1.87 1.43 -29.73
N ARG A 223 -2.43 2.63 -29.86
CA ARG A 223 -3.84 2.83 -30.22
C ARG A 223 -3.86 3.32 -31.67
N PRO A 224 -4.54 2.62 -32.60
CA PRO A 224 -4.63 3.00 -34.02
C PRO A 224 -5.38 4.32 -34.23
#